data_AF-A0A3P6SJG3-F1
#
_entry.id   AF-A0A3P6SJG3-F1
#
_cell.length_a   1.000
_cell.length_b   1.000
_cell.length_c   1.000
_cell.angle_alpha   90.00
_cell.angle_beta   90.00
_cell.angle_gamma   90.00
#
_symmetry.space_group_name_H-M   'P 1'
#
loop_
_entity.id
_entity.type
_entity.pdbx_description
1 polymer ?
#
loop_
_entity_poly.entity_id
_entity_poly.type
_entity_poly.pdbx_seq_one_letter_code
_entity_poly.pdbx_strand_id
1 'polypeptide(L)'
;METEKESRKMVTWLPVLGRFTRISFLSNGLKYDPTLLLSDFTGLIILMIPGNPGNEQFYDHFGQLVLSKISRISDQNSVFCTISHLNHVPMPQTYSEMSVSNCSDRISLADQIEHKLNFCLQYLTKKAEIILIGHSIGAYLMLRILPDLLKHQFNVVRCIALFPTIERLAESPNGERLLPWLKKFRRWDGALQMLLSWLRYLPNSIKECICSYLMRSHQGCPPSCVLQSAVEIVDVDVIRNIIFMAVDELLTVSNLDESLLRNSDRCRFLYGTADQWSPLCYGLEMQKRLGKELVIIDDKKCEHAFVLNHGEVVANEVAKWITECYS
;
A
#
# COMPACT_ATOMS: atom_id res chain seq x y z
N MET A 1 23.93 22.97 -13.78
CA MET A 1 22.48 22.74 -13.84
C MET A 1 22.27 21.31 -14.28
N GLU A 2 22.31 20.38 -13.33
CA GLU A 2 21.91 18.99 -13.59
C GLU A 2 20.40 18.98 -13.77
N THR A 3 19.94 18.62 -14.95
CA THR A 3 18.54 18.32 -15.21
C THR A 3 18.18 17.08 -14.40
N GLU A 4 17.42 17.24 -13.31
CA GLU A 4 16.76 16.12 -12.64
C GLU A 4 16.03 15.30 -13.70
N LYS A 5 16.39 14.02 -13.84
CA LYS A 5 15.63 13.07 -14.69
C LYS A 5 14.21 13.02 -14.12
N GLU A 6 13.29 13.73 -14.75
CA GLU A 6 11.89 13.79 -14.33
C GLU A 6 11.30 12.38 -14.37
N SER A 7 10.95 11.83 -13.20
CA SER A 7 10.38 10.49 -13.07
C SER A 7 9.04 10.46 -13.80
N ARG A 8 8.87 9.54 -14.77
CA ARG A 8 7.60 9.39 -15.48
C ARG A 8 6.65 8.50 -14.68
N LYS A 9 5.41 8.97 -14.51
CA LYS A 9 4.30 8.22 -13.91
C LYS A 9 3.38 7.69 -15.01
N MET A 10 2.99 6.43 -14.89
CA MET A 10 1.97 5.81 -15.73
C MET A 10 0.99 5.05 -14.84
N VAL A 11 -0.30 5.22 -15.08
CA VAL A 11 -1.37 4.52 -14.35
C VAL A 11 -2.17 3.69 -15.35
N THR A 12 -2.44 2.43 -15.00
CA THR A 12 -3.20 1.51 -15.87
C THR A 12 -4.08 0.58 -15.06
N TRP A 13 -5.06 -0.02 -15.72
CA TRP A 13 -5.91 -1.07 -15.17
C TRP A 13 -5.51 -2.41 -15.78
N LEU A 14 -5.11 -3.37 -14.94
CA LEU A 14 -4.73 -4.71 -15.38
C LEU A 14 -5.73 -5.75 -14.86
N PRO A 15 -6.13 -6.73 -15.69
CA PRO A 15 -6.95 -7.84 -15.24
C PRO A 15 -6.13 -8.90 -14.52
N VAL A 16 -6.49 -9.25 -13.29
CA VAL A 16 -5.91 -10.38 -12.54
C VAL A 16 -6.99 -11.43 -12.37
N LEU A 17 -6.89 -12.53 -13.11
CA LEU A 17 -7.95 -13.56 -13.18
C LEU A 17 -9.35 -12.97 -13.46
N GLY A 18 -9.41 -11.95 -14.32
CA GLY A 18 -10.67 -11.27 -14.69
C GLY A 18 -11.15 -10.18 -13.72
N ARG A 19 -10.50 -10.00 -12.56
CA ARG A 19 -10.73 -8.85 -11.66
C ARG A 19 -9.79 -7.71 -12.02
N PHE A 20 -10.31 -6.53 -12.36
CA PHE A 20 -9.47 -5.40 -12.74
C PHE A 20 -8.93 -4.67 -11.50
N THR A 21 -7.64 -4.34 -11.53
CA THR A 21 -6.96 -3.58 -10.48
C THR A 21 -6.17 -2.42 -11.08
N ARG A 22 -6.14 -1.29 -10.38
CA ARG A 22 -5.37 -0.11 -10.81
C ARG A 22 -3.96 -0.15 -10.25
N ILE A 23 -2.98 0.07 -11.13
CA ILE A 23 -1.55 0.03 -10.81
C ILE A 23 -0.90 1.32 -11.31
N SER A 24 -0.06 1.91 -10.45
CA SER A 24 0.80 3.04 -10.78
C SER A 24 2.23 2.55 -10.96
N PHE A 25 2.88 3.00 -12.02
CA PHE A 25 4.28 2.72 -12.35
C PHE A 25 5.05 4.02 -12.37
N LEU A 26 6.16 4.05 -11.63
CA LEU A 26 7.11 5.15 -11.59
C LEU A 26 8.47 4.63 -12.05
N SER A 27 9.11 5.33 -12.99
CA SER A 27 10.48 5.02 -13.41
C SER A 27 11.13 6.21 -14.11
N ASN A 28 12.47 6.25 -14.08
CA ASN A 28 13.29 7.32 -14.65
C ASN A 28 13.50 7.20 -16.19
N GLY A 29 12.69 6.39 -16.90
CA GLY A 29 12.89 6.13 -18.33
C GLY A 29 11.83 5.33 -19.08
N LEU A 30 10.52 5.47 -18.75
CA LEU A 30 9.46 4.67 -19.40
C LEU A 30 9.31 4.97 -20.91
N LYS A 31 9.47 3.93 -21.74
CA LYS A 31 9.14 3.90 -23.19
C LYS A 31 8.27 2.72 -23.63
N TYR A 32 7.80 1.85 -22.72
CA TYR A 32 7.14 0.58 -23.06
C TYR A 32 5.79 0.39 -22.37
N ASP A 33 5.00 -0.56 -22.90
CA ASP A 33 3.73 -1.04 -22.36
C ASP A 33 3.92 -1.66 -20.96
N PRO A 34 3.07 -1.31 -19.96
CA PRO A 34 3.19 -1.77 -18.58
C PRO A 34 3.17 -3.30 -18.40
N THR A 35 2.45 -4.03 -19.25
CA THR A 35 2.36 -5.49 -19.13
C THR A 35 3.67 -6.17 -19.54
N LEU A 36 4.24 -5.74 -20.67
CA LEU A 36 5.58 -6.12 -21.15
C LEU A 36 6.68 -5.65 -20.18
N LEU A 37 6.44 -4.53 -19.48
CA LEU A 37 7.41 -3.94 -18.57
C LEU A 37 7.59 -4.70 -17.25
N LEU A 38 6.69 -5.60 -16.85
CA LEU A 38 6.94 -6.43 -15.67
C LEU A 38 7.36 -7.86 -16.04
N SER A 39 6.89 -8.40 -17.17
CA SER A 39 7.16 -9.78 -17.58
C SER A 39 8.56 -10.00 -18.15
N ASP A 40 9.12 -9.01 -18.85
CA ASP A 40 10.41 -9.11 -19.53
C ASP A 40 11.49 -8.20 -18.95
N PHE A 41 11.18 -7.48 -17.87
CA PHE A 41 12.09 -6.51 -17.29
C PHE A 41 13.28 -7.15 -16.59
N THR A 42 14.44 -6.53 -16.78
CA THR A 42 15.68 -6.86 -16.12
C THR A 42 16.15 -5.63 -15.33
N GLY A 43 16.29 -5.79 -14.03
CA GLY A 43 16.54 -4.68 -13.11
C GLY A 43 15.90 -4.93 -11.74
N LEU A 44 15.62 -3.84 -11.03
CA LEU A 44 14.98 -3.84 -9.72
C LEU A 44 13.49 -3.43 -9.83
N ILE A 45 12.60 -4.29 -9.36
CA ILE A 45 11.18 -3.99 -9.19
C ILE A 45 10.90 -3.76 -7.70
N ILE A 46 10.42 -2.58 -7.36
CA ILE A 46 9.95 -2.24 -6.02
C ILE A 46 8.42 -2.29 -6.04
N LEU A 47 7.82 -3.33 -5.48
CA LEU A 47 6.37 -3.51 -5.41
C LEU A 47 5.84 -3.02 -4.06
N MET A 48 5.05 -1.96 -4.10
CA MET A 48 4.36 -1.38 -2.96
C MET A 48 2.94 -1.94 -2.84
N ILE A 49 2.64 -2.53 -1.68
CA ILE A 49 1.31 -2.95 -1.26
C ILE A 49 0.79 -1.93 -0.24
N PRO A 50 -0.28 -1.18 -0.57
CA PRO A 50 -0.79 -0.12 0.28
C PRO A 50 -1.48 -0.66 1.53
N GLY A 51 -1.72 0.22 2.51
CA GLY A 51 -2.63 -0.03 3.63
C GLY A 51 -4.10 0.14 3.25
N ASN A 52 -4.97 0.29 4.25
CA ASN A 52 -6.39 0.61 4.05
C ASN A 52 -6.66 2.07 4.49
N PRO A 53 -7.13 2.97 3.61
CA PRO A 53 -7.55 2.79 2.22
C PRO A 53 -6.43 2.41 1.23
N GLY A 54 -6.77 1.51 0.31
CA GLY A 54 -5.82 0.84 -0.59
C GLY A 54 -5.70 1.50 -1.96
N ASN A 55 -5.65 2.83 -1.98
CA ASN A 55 -5.47 3.62 -3.20
C ASN A 55 -3.97 3.80 -3.47
N GLU A 56 -3.52 3.50 -4.68
CA GLU A 56 -2.10 3.53 -5.04
C GLU A 56 -1.52 4.95 -5.07
N GLN A 57 -2.35 5.95 -5.38
CA GLN A 57 -1.91 7.33 -5.58
C GLN A 57 -1.35 7.98 -4.30
N PHE A 58 -1.73 7.49 -3.12
CA PHE A 58 -1.14 7.93 -1.85
C PHE A 58 0.37 7.72 -1.80
N TYR A 59 0.88 6.73 -2.53
CA TYR A 59 2.28 6.33 -2.48
C TYR A 59 3.08 6.89 -3.67
N ASP A 60 2.47 7.68 -4.56
CA ASP A 60 3.18 8.19 -5.74
C ASP A 60 4.35 9.11 -5.35
N HIS A 61 4.08 10.10 -4.48
CA HIS A 61 5.13 11.01 -4.02
C HIS A 61 6.23 10.26 -3.25
N PHE A 62 5.84 9.33 -2.37
CA PHE A 62 6.77 8.47 -1.66
C PHE A 62 7.62 7.61 -2.60
N GLY A 63 7.03 6.98 -3.62
CA GLY A 63 7.73 6.18 -4.61
C GLY A 63 8.73 6.99 -5.43
N GLN A 64 8.38 8.23 -5.80
CA GLN A 64 9.31 9.17 -6.46
C GLN A 64 10.51 9.51 -5.56
N LEU A 65 10.26 9.75 -4.27
CA LEU A 65 11.34 10.01 -3.30
C LEU A 65 12.26 8.79 -3.14
N VAL A 66 11.71 7.57 -3.08
CA VAL A 66 12.52 6.35 -3.04
C VAL A 66 13.35 6.19 -4.33
N LEU A 67 12.72 6.31 -5.50
CA LEU A 67 13.40 6.18 -6.80
C LEU A 67 14.52 7.21 -6.98
N SER A 68 14.27 8.47 -6.66
CA SER A 68 15.27 9.52 -6.77
C SER A 68 16.48 9.28 -5.86
N LYS A 69 16.25 8.74 -4.65
CA LYS A 69 17.33 8.42 -3.71
C LYS A 69 18.15 7.21 -4.17
N ILE A 70 17.51 6.14 -4.64
CA ILE A 70 18.24 4.96 -5.13
C ILE A 70 19.02 5.27 -6.42
N SER A 71 18.49 6.10 -7.32
CA SER A 71 19.16 6.46 -8.58
C SER A 71 20.39 7.34 -8.39
N ARG A 72 20.54 7.98 -7.22
CA ARG A 72 21.78 8.69 -6.86
C ARG A 72 22.90 7.74 -6.41
N ILE A 73 22.54 6.49 -6.08
CA ILE A 73 23.42 5.51 -5.47
C ILE A 73 23.75 4.37 -6.46
N SER A 74 22.78 3.98 -7.29
CA SER A 74 22.89 2.91 -8.27
C SER A 74 22.32 3.33 -9.61
N ASP A 75 23.06 3.03 -10.69
CA ASP A 75 22.61 3.21 -12.08
C ASP A 75 21.67 2.07 -12.55
N GLN A 76 21.28 1.16 -11.65
CA GLN A 76 20.39 0.06 -11.97
C GLN A 76 19.01 0.55 -12.39
N ASN A 77 18.52 0.01 -13.52
CA ASN A 77 17.18 0.27 -13.99
C ASN A 77 16.17 -0.19 -12.94
N SER A 78 15.40 0.76 -12.40
CA SER A 78 14.49 0.54 -11.28
C SER A 78 13.09 1.01 -11.62
N VAL A 79 12.09 0.22 -11.23
CA VAL A 79 10.67 0.52 -11.39
C VAL A 79 10.01 0.41 -10.03
N PHE A 80 9.28 1.45 -9.63
CA PHE A 80 8.43 1.42 -8.44
C PHE A 80 6.99 1.24 -8.89
N CYS A 81 6.36 0.14 -8.50
CA CYS A 81 4.98 -0.17 -8.84
C CYS A 81 4.13 -0.25 -7.56
N THR A 82 2.95 0.37 -7.59
CA THR A 82 2.00 0.32 -6.46
C THR A 82 0.70 -0.29 -6.94
N ILE A 83 0.24 -1.34 -6.24
CA ILE A 83 -0.98 -2.07 -6.60
C ILE A 83 -2.14 -1.73 -5.67
N SER A 84 -3.22 -1.16 -6.23
CA SER A 84 -4.42 -0.84 -5.45
C SER A 84 -5.08 -2.09 -4.87
N HIS A 85 -5.76 -1.94 -3.74
CA HIS A 85 -6.71 -2.95 -3.29
C HIS A 85 -7.93 -2.98 -4.22
N LEU A 86 -8.47 -4.18 -4.47
CA LEU A 86 -9.70 -4.33 -5.26
C LEU A 86 -10.82 -3.49 -4.63
N ASN A 87 -11.58 -2.79 -5.47
CA ASN A 87 -12.69 -1.91 -5.09
C ASN A 87 -12.34 -0.77 -4.10
N HIS A 88 -11.04 -0.46 -3.90
CA HIS A 88 -10.61 0.72 -3.11
C HIS A 88 -10.35 1.96 -4.00
N VAL A 89 -10.66 1.85 -5.28
CA VAL A 89 -10.52 2.89 -6.30
C VAL A 89 -11.77 2.84 -7.19
N PRO A 90 -12.36 3.99 -7.55
CA PRO A 90 -13.47 4.03 -8.51
C PRO A 90 -13.06 3.44 -9.87
N MET A 91 -13.69 2.33 -10.24
CA MET A 91 -13.42 1.67 -11.52
C MET A 91 -14.21 2.36 -12.65
N PRO A 92 -13.55 2.76 -13.76
CA PRO A 92 -14.26 3.25 -14.93
C PRO A 92 -15.22 2.21 -15.51
N GLN A 93 -16.35 2.66 -16.06
CA GLN A 93 -17.41 1.78 -16.58
C GLN A 93 -16.90 0.75 -17.59
N THR A 94 -15.99 1.15 -18.49
CA THR A 94 -15.38 0.27 -19.49
C THR A 94 -14.74 -0.97 -18.87
N TYR A 95 -14.01 -0.81 -17.77
CA TYR A 95 -13.39 -1.95 -17.07
C TYR A 95 -14.39 -2.71 -16.21
N SER A 96 -15.39 -2.03 -15.66
CA SER A 96 -16.46 -2.66 -14.88
C SER A 96 -17.28 -3.64 -15.72
N GLU A 97 -17.56 -3.32 -16.99
CA GLU A 97 -18.31 -4.19 -17.91
C GLU A 97 -17.49 -5.43 -18.34
N MET A 98 -16.16 -5.32 -18.36
CA MET A 98 -15.25 -6.43 -18.67
C MET A 98 -14.87 -7.26 -17.44
N SER A 99 -15.08 -6.75 -16.23
CA SER A 99 -14.65 -7.43 -15.01
C SER A 99 -15.62 -8.53 -14.60
N VAL A 100 -15.07 -9.63 -14.09
CA VAL A 100 -15.85 -10.72 -13.50
C VAL A 100 -16.41 -10.32 -12.11
N SER A 101 -15.90 -9.24 -11.51
CA SER A 101 -16.33 -8.70 -10.22
C SER A 101 -16.92 -7.30 -10.36
N ASN A 102 -17.99 -7.02 -9.62
CA ASN A 102 -18.61 -5.70 -9.59
C ASN A 102 -17.91 -4.78 -8.58
N CYS A 103 -17.96 -3.46 -8.85
CA CYS A 103 -17.50 -2.44 -7.90
C CYS A 103 -18.26 -2.48 -6.56
N SER A 104 -19.51 -2.99 -6.57
CA SER A 104 -20.35 -3.17 -5.38
C SER A 104 -20.02 -4.42 -4.58
N ASP A 105 -19.21 -5.35 -5.11
CA ASP A 105 -18.82 -6.57 -4.39
C ASP A 105 -17.97 -6.20 -3.17
N ARG A 106 -18.12 -6.96 -2.09
CA ARG A 106 -17.37 -6.78 -0.84
C ARG A 106 -16.20 -7.74 -0.82
N ILE A 107 -14.99 -7.18 -0.95
CA ILE A 107 -13.78 -7.97 -1.05
C ILE A 107 -13.16 -8.16 0.33
N SER A 108 -12.95 -9.41 0.75
CA SER A 108 -12.34 -9.73 2.05
C SER A 108 -10.83 -9.53 2.05
N LEU A 109 -10.22 -9.53 3.23
CA LEU A 109 -8.77 -9.52 3.37
C LEU A 109 -8.14 -10.75 2.70
N ALA A 110 -8.78 -11.93 2.82
CA ALA A 110 -8.33 -13.16 2.17
C ALA A 110 -8.35 -13.05 0.64
N ASP A 111 -9.42 -12.49 0.07
CA ASP A 111 -9.52 -12.21 -1.37
C ASP A 111 -8.40 -11.26 -1.85
N GLN A 112 -8.06 -10.23 -1.05
CA GLN A 112 -6.98 -9.31 -1.38
C GLN A 112 -5.62 -10.02 -1.38
N ILE A 113 -5.35 -10.91 -0.41
CA ILE A 113 -4.12 -11.71 -0.36
C ILE A 113 -4.00 -12.56 -1.63
N GLU A 114 -5.05 -13.32 -1.97
CA GLU A 114 -5.07 -14.18 -3.14
C GLU A 114 -4.87 -13.36 -4.43
N HIS A 115 -5.57 -12.23 -4.56
CA HIS A 115 -5.44 -11.35 -5.71
C HIS A 115 -4.02 -10.77 -5.84
N LYS A 116 -3.37 -10.36 -4.73
CA LYS A 116 -2.00 -9.83 -4.77
C LYS A 116 -0.99 -10.91 -5.13
N LEU A 117 -1.16 -12.14 -4.65
CA LEU A 117 -0.35 -13.28 -5.07
C LEU A 117 -0.53 -13.54 -6.57
N ASN A 118 -1.76 -13.67 -7.05
CA ASN A 118 -2.05 -13.92 -8.46
C ASN A 118 -1.51 -12.82 -9.38
N PHE A 119 -1.59 -11.56 -8.96
CA PHE A 119 -0.95 -10.46 -9.67
C PHE A 119 0.55 -10.69 -9.84
N CYS A 120 1.24 -11.04 -8.75
CA CYS A 120 2.67 -11.31 -8.78
C CYS A 120 3.01 -12.49 -9.71
N LEU A 121 2.22 -13.57 -9.65
CA LEU A 121 2.42 -14.75 -10.49
C LEU A 121 2.21 -14.47 -11.99
N GLN A 122 1.28 -13.57 -12.33
CA GLN A 122 0.92 -13.25 -13.71
C GLN A 122 1.83 -12.21 -14.35
N TYR A 123 2.20 -11.18 -13.61
CA TYR A 123 2.84 -9.99 -14.19
C TYR A 123 4.31 -9.86 -13.83
N LEU A 124 4.76 -10.32 -12.66
CA LEU A 124 6.16 -10.18 -12.30
C LEU A 124 7.04 -11.21 -13.02
N THR A 125 8.23 -10.77 -13.41
CA THR A 125 9.26 -11.65 -13.95
C THR A 125 10.16 -12.22 -12.86
N LYS A 126 10.63 -13.45 -13.07
CA LYS A 126 11.59 -14.10 -12.18
C LYS A 126 13.04 -13.64 -12.41
N LYS A 127 13.28 -12.94 -13.52
CA LYS A 127 14.61 -12.45 -13.91
C LYS A 127 15.01 -11.17 -13.17
N ALA A 128 14.04 -10.39 -12.71
CA ALA A 128 14.26 -9.15 -11.99
C ALA A 128 14.45 -9.43 -10.50
N GLU A 129 15.22 -8.57 -9.86
CA GLU A 129 15.25 -8.48 -8.41
C GLU A 129 13.97 -7.79 -7.92
N ILE A 130 13.37 -8.35 -6.87
CA ILE A 130 12.10 -7.84 -6.34
C ILE A 130 12.32 -7.40 -4.90
N ILE A 131 11.93 -6.16 -4.61
CA ILE A 131 11.77 -5.65 -3.25
C ILE A 131 10.29 -5.42 -3.02
N LEU A 132 9.76 -6.06 -1.98
CA LEU A 132 8.38 -5.87 -1.57
C LEU A 132 8.34 -4.82 -0.46
N ILE A 133 7.42 -3.88 -0.55
CA ILE A 133 7.14 -2.91 0.50
C ILE A 133 5.67 -3.02 0.86
N GLY A 134 5.35 -3.18 2.14
CA GLY A 134 3.98 -3.20 2.62
C GLY A 134 3.79 -2.15 3.70
N HIS A 135 2.75 -1.33 3.59
CA HIS A 135 2.39 -0.36 4.63
C HIS A 135 1.14 -0.82 5.39
N SER A 136 1.14 -0.71 6.72
CA SER A 136 -0.01 -1.03 7.56
C SER A 136 -0.48 -2.48 7.29
N ILE A 137 -1.75 -2.68 6.92
CA ILE A 137 -2.25 -3.99 6.54
C ILE A 137 -1.55 -4.54 5.29
N GLY A 138 -1.06 -3.69 4.40
CA GLY A 138 -0.25 -4.07 3.25
C GLY A 138 1.01 -4.86 3.64
N ALA A 139 1.57 -4.61 4.83
CA ALA A 139 2.66 -5.42 5.37
C ALA A 139 2.21 -6.85 5.69
N TYR A 140 1.01 -7.02 6.25
CA TYR A 140 0.41 -8.34 6.47
C TYR A 140 0.18 -9.07 5.14
N LEU A 141 -0.42 -8.41 4.13
CA LEU A 141 -0.62 -9.00 2.80
C LEU A 141 0.71 -9.44 2.18
N MET A 142 1.72 -8.57 2.22
CA MET A 142 3.07 -8.85 1.72
C MET A 142 3.68 -10.09 2.38
N LEU A 143 3.65 -10.17 3.72
CA LEU A 143 4.23 -11.29 4.45
C LEU A 143 3.46 -12.60 4.22
N ARG A 144 2.14 -12.53 3.96
CA ARG A 144 1.32 -13.72 3.61
C ARG A 144 1.65 -14.28 2.23
N ILE A 145 1.95 -13.43 1.25
CA ILE A 145 2.27 -13.90 -0.11
C ILE A 145 3.74 -14.29 -0.29
N LEU A 146 4.64 -13.76 0.55
CA LEU A 146 6.09 -13.98 0.44
C LEU A 146 6.50 -15.46 0.35
N PRO A 147 6.02 -16.39 1.21
CA PRO A 147 6.40 -17.79 1.13
C PRO A 147 6.06 -18.43 -0.23
N ASP A 148 4.90 -18.10 -0.81
CA ASP A 148 4.49 -18.61 -2.11
C ASP A 148 5.34 -18.02 -3.24
N LEU A 149 5.69 -16.73 -3.17
CA LEU A 149 6.61 -16.12 -4.13
C LEU A 149 7.99 -16.80 -4.13
N LEU A 150 8.53 -17.09 -2.95
CA LEU A 150 9.80 -17.82 -2.83
C LEU A 150 9.68 -19.25 -3.36
N LYS A 151 8.57 -19.95 -3.07
CA LYS A 151 8.28 -21.28 -3.60
C LYS A 151 8.20 -21.29 -5.13
N HIS A 152 7.64 -20.24 -5.73
CA HIS A 152 7.59 -20.05 -7.18
C HIS A 152 8.90 -19.52 -7.79
N GLN A 153 9.98 -19.43 -7.01
CA GLN A 153 11.32 -19.02 -7.42
C GLN A 153 11.41 -17.57 -7.91
N PHE A 154 10.61 -16.67 -7.33
CA PHE A 154 10.82 -15.24 -7.52
C PHE A 154 12.04 -14.76 -6.75
N ASN A 155 12.83 -13.88 -7.35
CA ASN A 155 14.03 -13.32 -6.74
C ASN A 155 13.68 -12.16 -5.79
N VAL A 156 13.00 -12.48 -4.68
CA VAL A 156 12.65 -11.48 -3.65
C VAL A 156 13.87 -11.24 -2.75
N VAL A 157 14.53 -10.10 -2.97
CA VAL A 157 15.79 -9.72 -2.30
C VAL A 157 15.53 -9.17 -0.91
N ARG A 158 14.48 -8.35 -0.75
CA ARG A 158 14.13 -7.74 0.54
C ARG A 158 12.62 -7.49 0.66
N CYS A 159 12.14 -7.56 1.89
CA CYS A 159 10.79 -7.14 2.26
C CYS A 159 10.87 -6.01 3.29
N ILE A 160 10.10 -4.95 3.11
CA ILE A 160 10.09 -3.78 3.99
C ILE A 160 8.67 -3.56 4.50
N ALA A 161 8.45 -3.79 5.79
CA ALA A 161 7.19 -3.64 6.48
C ALA A 161 7.15 -2.28 7.20
N LEU A 162 6.37 -1.34 6.66
CA LEU A 162 6.24 0.02 7.16
C LEU A 162 5.01 0.13 8.05
N PHE A 163 5.20 0.55 9.30
CA PHE A 163 4.13 0.70 10.31
C PHE A 163 3.21 -0.54 10.35
N PRO A 164 3.77 -1.76 10.50
CA PRO A 164 3.07 -2.98 10.17
C PRO A 164 1.95 -3.30 11.16
N THR A 165 0.77 -3.63 10.63
CA THR A 165 -0.37 -4.14 11.41
C THR A 165 -0.48 -5.66 11.21
N ILE A 166 0.42 -6.41 11.84
CA ILE A 166 0.52 -7.88 11.68
C ILE A 166 0.07 -8.66 12.92
N GLU A 167 -0.26 -7.93 13.99
CA GLU A 167 -0.75 -8.47 15.25
C GLU A 167 -1.60 -7.42 15.98
N ARG A 168 -2.45 -7.91 16.88
CA ARG A 168 -3.27 -7.22 17.87
C ARG A 168 -3.91 -5.94 17.35
N LEU A 169 -4.44 -5.99 16.14
CA LEU A 169 -4.93 -4.80 15.46
C LEU A 169 -6.19 -4.25 16.15
N ALA A 170 -7.10 -5.14 16.58
CA ALA A 170 -8.29 -4.75 17.34
C ALA A 170 -7.98 -4.17 18.73
N GLU A 171 -6.84 -4.54 19.33
CA GLU A 171 -6.39 -4.08 20.65
C GLU A 171 -5.54 -2.81 20.56
N SER A 172 -5.22 -2.35 19.34
CA SER A 172 -4.56 -1.06 19.15
C SER A 172 -5.50 0.10 19.57
N PRO A 173 -4.97 1.26 20.00
CA PRO A 173 -5.79 2.41 20.40
C PRO A 173 -6.84 2.81 19.36
N ASN A 174 -6.48 2.82 18.07
CA ASN A 174 -7.43 3.09 17.00
C ASN A 174 -8.37 1.92 16.74
N GLY A 175 -7.89 0.67 16.86
CA GLY A 175 -8.71 -0.53 16.74
C GLY A 175 -9.84 -0.56 17.76
N GLU A 176 -9.54 -0.38 19.04
CA GLU A 176 -10.52 -0.36 20.12
C GLU A 176 -11.55 0.75 19.93
N ARG A 177 -11.08 1.95 19.53
CA ARG A 177 -11.93 3.12 19.30
C ARG A 177 -12.86 2.96 18.10
N LEU A 178 -12.37 2.41 16.99
CA LEU A 178 -13.08 2.42 15.70
C LEU A 178 -13.86 1.14 15.43
N LEU A 179 -13.42 -0.02 15.93
CA LEU A 179 -14.04 -1.31 15.65
C LEU A 179 -15.55 -1.37 15.95
N PRO A 180 -16.08 -0.82 17.07
CA PRO A 180 -17.52 -0.85 17.32
C PRO A 180 -18.32 -0.09 16.24
N TRP A 181 -17.81 1.05 15.79
CA TRP A 181 -18.43 1.88 14.76
C TRP A 181 -18.34 1.22 13.39
N LEU A 182 -17.18 0.69 13.03
CA LEU A 182 -16.97 -0.03 11.77
C LEU A 182 -17.87 -1.27 11.68
N LYS A 183 -18.02 -2.04 12.77
CA LYS A 183 -18.98 -3.15 12.85
C LYS A 183 -20.42 -2.69 12.63
N LYS A 184 -20.80 -1.53 13.18
CA LYS A 184 -22.12 -0.94 12.96
C LYS A 184 -22.30 -0.54 11.49
N PHE A 185 -21.34 0.16 10.90
CA PHE A 185 -21.41 0.54 9.48
C PHE A 185 -21.48 -0.67 8.55
N ARG A 186 -20.69 -1.73 8.81
CA ARG A 186 -20.76 -2.99 8.06
C ARG A 186 -22.12 -3.70 8.22
N ARG A 187 -22.71 -3.68 9.43
CA ARG A 187 -24.05 -4.26 9.65
C ARG A 187 -25.16 -3.50 8.93
N TRP A 188 -25.03 -2.17 8.87
CA TRP A 188 -26.00 -1.27 8.24
C TRP A 188 -25.58 -0.88 6.81
N ASP A 189 -24.87 -1.75 6.09
CA ASP A 189 -24.28 -1.46 4.77
C ASP A 189 -25.32 -0.97 3.74
N GLY A 190 -26.54 -1.52 3.74
CA GLY A 190 -27.62 -1.04 2.85
C GLY A 190 -28.11 0.38 3.20
N ALA A 191 -28.18 0.71 4.49
CA ALA A 191 -28.52 2.07 4.92
C ALA A 191 -27.38 3.06 4.60
N LEU A 192 -26.13 2.61 4.74
CA LEU A 192 -24.95 3.39 4.36
C LEU A 192 -24.94 3.68 2.85
N GLN A 193 -25.28 2.69 2.02
CA GLN A 193 -25.46 2.88 0.58
C GLN A 193 -26.50 3.95 0.28
N MET A 194 -27.70 3.83 0.86
CA MET A 194 -28.76 4.82 0.66
C MET A 194 -28.33 6.23 1.09
N LEU A 195 -27.67 6.35 2.25
CA LEU A 195 -27.22 7.63 2.80
C LEU A 195 -26.12 8.30 1.99
N LEU A 196 -25.21 7.51 1.39
CA LEU A 196 -24.01 8.02 0.72
C LEU A 196 -24.09 7.98 -0.82
N SER A 197 -25.17 7.46 -1.40
CA SER A 197 -25.32 7.36 -2.86
C SER A 197 -25.20 8.71 -3.58
N TRP A 198 -25.56 9.82 -2.91
CA TRP A 198 -25.42 11.17 -3.46
C TRP A 198 -23.96 11.59 -3.72
N LEU A 199 -22.98 10.96 -3.03
CA LEU A 199 -21.55 11.23 -3.24
C LEU A 199 -21.09 10.90 -4.67
N ARG A 200 -21.74 9.94 -5.34
CA ARG A 200 -21.44 9.60 -6.74
C ARG A 200 -21.75 10.77 -7.69
N TYR A 201 -22.75 11.58 -7.38
CA TYR A 201 -23.18 12.70 -8.20
C TYR A 201 -22.50 14.02 -7.81
N LEU A 202 -21.74 14.04 -6.71
CA LEU A 202 -21.04 15.23 -6.26
C LEU A 202 -19.86 15.55 -7.20
N PRO A 203 -19.77 16.76 -7.78
CA PRO A 203 -18.65 17.14 -8.65
C PRO A 203 -17.29 17.03 -7.96
N ASN A 204 -16.28 16.60 -8.72
CA ASN A 204 -14.91 16.43 -8.19
C ASN A 204 -14.35 17.73 -7.60
N SER A 205 -14.63 18.90 -8.16
CA SER A 205 -14.16 20.18 -7.59
C SER A 205 -14.71 20.45 -6.18
N ILE A 206 -15.93 19.98 -5.87
CA ILE A 206 -16.50 20.09 -4.52
C ILE A 206 -15.82 19.09 -3.59
N LYS A 207 -15.64 17.83 -4.04
CA LYS A 207 -14.89 16.82 -3.29
C LYS A 207 -13.48 17.30 -2.97
N GLU A 208 -12.78 17.88 -3.95
CA GLU A 208 -11.45 18.47 -3.80
C GLU A 208 -11.44 19.60 -2.78
N CYS A 209 -12.43 20.51 -2.82
CA CYS A 209 -12.55 21.59 -1.84
C CYS A 209 -12.71 21.04 -0.41
N ILE A 210 -13.61 20.07 -0.22
CA ILE A 210 -13.86 19.42 1.07
C ILE A 210 -12.60 18.68 1.56
N CYS A 211 -12.00 17.85 0.70
CA CYS A 211 -10.80 17.09 1.07
C CYS A 211 -9.64 18.02 1.38
N SER A 212 -9.43 19.06 0.57
CA SER A 212 -8.39 20.08 0.82
C SER A 212 -8.60 20.77 2.16
N TYR A 213 -9.85 21.08 2.52
CA TYR A 213 -10.16 21.70 3.80
C TYR A 213 -9.91 20.74 4.98
N LEU A 214 -10.37 19.49 4.89
CA LEU A 214 -10.22 18.48 5.94
C LEU A 214 -8.78 18.04 6.16
N MET A 215 -7.97 18.03 5.10
CA MET A 215 -6.58 17.58 5.13
C MET A 215 -5.58 18.72 5.37
N ARG A 216 -6.05 19.96 5.56
CA ARG A 216 -5.17 21.07 5.96
C ARG A 216 -4.56 20.74 7.32
N SER A 217 -3.25 20.56 7.32
CA SER A 217 -2.48 20.40 8.54
C SER A 217 -1.74 21.70 8.88
N HIS A 218 -1.17 21.78 10.08
CA HIS A 218 -0.26 22.86 10.45
C HIS A 218 0.97 22.96 9.53
N GLN A 219 1.29 21.90 8.77
CA GLN A 219 2.44 21.82 7.86
C GLN A 219 2.10 22.22 6.41
N GLY A 220 0.84 22.52 6.10
CA GLY A 220 0.41 22.99 4.78
C GLY A 220 -0.62 22.06 4.10
N CYS A 221 -0.74 22.19 2.78
CA CYS A 221 -1.57 21.31 1.97
C CYS A 221 -0.80 20.03 1.62
N PRO A 222 -1.44 18.85 1.66
CA PRO A 222 -0.81 17.60 1.26
C PRO A 222 -0.43 17.61 -0.23
N PRO A 223 0.47 16.71 -0.67
CA PRO A 223 0.80 16.54 -2.09
C PRO A 223 -0.46 16.34 -2.95
N SER A 224 -0.44 16.83 -4.19
CA SER A 224 -1.60 16.77 -5.09
C SER A 224 -2.11 15.34 -5.34
N CYS A 225 -1.21 14.35 -5.41
CA CYS A 225 -1.59 12.93 -5.55
C CYS A 225 -2.39 12.40 -4.35
N VAL A 226 -2.02 12.83 -3.14
CA VAL A 226 -2.71 12.46 -1.88
C VAL A 226 -4.11 13.06 -1.84
N LEU A 227 -4.25 14.32 -2.29
CA LEU A 227 -5.57 14.96 -2.42
C LEU A 227 -6.45 14.23 -3.44
N GLN A 228 -5.90 13.85 -4.60
CA GLN A 228 -6.63 13.08 -5.62
C GLN A 228 -7.07 11.71 -5.08
N SER A 229 -6.22 11.01 -4.33
CA SER A 229 -6.59 9.76 -3.65
C SER A 229 -7.74 9.96 -2.68
N ALA A 230 -7.72 11.04 -1.89
CA ALA A 230 -8.78 11.36 -0.95
C ALA A 230 -10.12 11.60 -1.66
N VAL A 231 -10.10 12.31 -2.79
CA VAL A 231 -11.30 12.56 -3.63
C VAL A 231 -11.88 11.26 -4.17
N GLU A 232 -11.03 10.34 -4.62
CA GLU A 232 -11.46 9.03 -5.13
C GLU A 232 -12.05 8.12 -4.06
N ILE A 233 -11.64 8.29 -2.80
CA ILE A 233 -12.27 7.62 -1.66
C ILE A 233 -13.69 8.12 -1.43
N VAL A 234 -14.03 9.37 -1.80
CA VAL A 234 -15.37 9.93 -1.68
C VAL A 234 -16.30 9.36 -2.76
N ASP A 235 -16.46 8.04 -2.75
CA ASP A 235 -17.40 7.25 -3.54
C ASP A 235 -18.03 6.18 -2.63
N VAL A 236 -19.33 5.95 -2.80
CA VAL A 236 -20.09 5.06 -1.91
C VAL A 236 -19.60 3.61 -1.94
N ASP A 237 -19.23 3.09 -3.12
CA ASP A 237 -18.81 1.70 -3.26
C ASP A 237 -17.39 1.50 -2.71
N VAL A 238 -16.54 2.52 -2.86
CA VAL A 238 -15.18 2.56 -2.28
C VAL A 238 -15.24 2.62 -0.76
N ILE A 239 -16.02 3.54 -0.17
CA ILE A 239 -16.17 3.67 1.29
C ILE A 239 -16.66 2.36 1.90
N ARG A 240 -17.64 1.72 1.27
CA ARG A 240 -18.22 0.47 1.77
C ARG A 240 -17.22 -0.69 1.72
N ASN A 241 -16.38 -0.76 0.68
CA ASN A 241 -15.31 -1.76 0.61
C ASN A 241 -14.21 -1.50 1.65
N ILE A 242 -13.79 -0.24 1.83
CA ILE A 242 -12.83 0.17 2.87
C ILE A 242 -13.32 -0.27 4.26
N ILE A 243 -14.59 0.03 4.60
CA ILE A 243 -15.19 -0.34 5.89
C ILE A 243 -15.29 -1.86 6.04
N PHE A 244 -15.72 -2.56 4.99
CA PHE A 244 -15.86 -4.01 5.02
C PHE A 244 -14.52 -4.69 5.26
N MET A 245 -13.48 -4.30 4.52
CA MET A 245 -12.13 -4.80 4.68
C MET A 245 -11.56 -4.40 6.06
N ALA A 246 -11.75 -3.17 6.52
CA ALA A 246 -11.25 -2.72 7.83
C ALA A 246 -11.80 -3.57 9.00
N VAL A 247 -13.09 -3.95 8.97
CA VAL A 247 -13.63 -4.87 9.99
C VAL A 247 -13.01 -6.26 9.85
N ASP A 248 -12.82 -6.75 8.63
CA ASP A 248 -12.21 -8.05 8.37
C ASP A 248 -10.76 -8.11 8.87
N GLU A 249 -9.99 -7.05 8.63
CA GLU A 249 -8.62 -6.84 9.12
C GLU A 249 -8.55 -6.87 10.63
N LEU A 250 -9.37 -6.05 11.30
CA LEU A 250 -9.41 -5.96 12.76
C LEU A 250 -9.78 -7.28 13.42
N LEU A 251 -10.62 -8.10 12.78
CA LEU A 251 -11.02 -9.40 13.32
C LEU A 251 -10.04 -10.53 12.99
N THR A 252 -9.39 -10.47 11.83
CA THR A 252 -8.46 -11.51 11.38
C THR A 252 -7.08 -11.35 12.03
N VAL A 253 -6.57 -10.12 12.08
CA VAL A 253 -5.24 -9.79 12.63
C VAL A 253 -5.33 -9.65 14.14
N SER A 254 -5.50 -10.81 14.80
CA SER A 254 -5.58 -10.95 16.25
C SER A 254 -4.21 -11.24 16.85
N ASN A 255 -3.81 -12.49 17.01
CA ASN A 255 -2.45 -12.79 17.48
C ASN A 255 -1.45 -12.78 16.34
N LEU A 256 -0.18 -12.54 16.65
CA LEU A 256 0.92 -12.67 15.69
C LEU A 256 0.97 -14.10 15.15
N ASP A 257 0.76 -14.26 13.85
CA ASP A 257 0.96 -15.54 13.17
C ASP A 257 2.46 -15.74 12.91
N GLU A 258 3.05 -16.70 13.61
CA GLU A 258 4.47 -17.05 13.51
C GLU A 258 4.91 -17.42 12.10
N SER A 259 3.99 -17.86 11.25
CA SER A 259 4.30 -18.17 9.86
C SER A 259 4.74 -16.93 9.08
N LEU A 260 4.30 -15.73 9.47
CA LEU A 260 4.70 -14.45 8.85
C LEU A 260 6.19 -14.15 9.04
N LEU A 261 6.80 -14.66 10.11
CA LEU A 261 8.19 -14.38 10.47
C LEU A 261 9.18 -15.46 9.99
N ARG A 262 8.71 -16.48 9.25
CA ARG A 262 9.55 -17.57 8.75
C ARG A 262 10.73 -17.09 7.88
N ASN A 263 10.54 -16.00 7.15
CA ASN A 263 11.56 -15.38 6.30
C ASN A 263 11.94 -13.97 6.80
N SER A 264 11.95 -13.80 8.13
CA SER A 264 12.26 -12.53 8.79
C SER A 264 13.68 -12.03 8.53
N ASP A 265 14.62 -12.92 8.18
CA ASP A 265 15.99 -12.58 7.75
C ASP A 265 16.03 -11.62 6.56
N ARG A 266 15.05 -11.75 5.64
CA ARG A 266 14.88 -10.88 4.47
C ARG A 266 14.01 -9.65 4.76
N CYS A 267 13.41 -9.59 5.94
CA CYS A 267 12.47 -8.55 6.30
C CYS A 267 13.16 -7.41 7.05
N ARG A 268 12.65 -6.20 6.86
CA ARG A 268 12.95 -5.03 7.68
C ARG A 268 11.63 -4.44 8.15
N PHE A 269 11.54 -4.10 9.43
CA PHE A 269 10.33 -3.57 10.04
C PHE A 269 10.60 -2.16 10.55
N LEU A 270 9.77 -1.21 10.14
CA LEU A 270 9.78 0.16 10.64
C LEU A 270 8.54 0.40 11.50
N TYR A 271 8.72 0.66 12.79
CA TYR A 271 7.65 1.04 13.71
C TYR A 271 7.74 2.51 14.07
N GLY A 272 6.60 3.15 14.30
CA GLY A 272 6.53 4.55 14.76
C GLY A 272 6.36 4.67 16.27
N THR A 273 6.99 5.68 16.86
CA THR A 273 6.75 6.03 18.27
C THR A 273 5.36 6.64 18.53
N ALA A 274 4.73 7.21 17.51
CA ALA A 274 3.42 7.87 17.61
C ALA A 274 2.27 7.06 16.97
N ASP A 275 2.55 5.88 16.43
CA ASP A 275 1.58 5.05 15.72
C ASP A 275 0.49 4.51 16.66
N GLN A 276 -0.78 4.76 16.31
CA GLN A 276 -1.97 4.35 17.08
C GLN A 276 -2.65 3.08 16.52
N TRP A 277 -2.14 2.51 15.43
CA TRP A 277 -2.55 1.24 14.86
C TRP A 277 -1.54 0.13 15.16
N SER A 278 -0.27 0.47 15.28
CA SER A 278 0.82 -0.42 15.71
C SER A 278 1.64 0.24 16.82
N PRO A 279 1.16 0.22 18.07
CA PRO A 279 1.77 0.94 19.18
C PRO A 279 3.24 0.59 19.42
N LEU A 280 3.97 1.51 20.07
CA LEU A 280 5.40 1.35 20.37
C LEU A 280 5.73 0.03 21.10
N CYS A 281 4.84 -0.46 21.98
CA CYS A 281 5.07 -1.74 22.66
C CYS A 281 5.20 -2.90 21.66
N TYR A 282 4.45 -2.90 20.55
CA TYR A 282 4.53 -3.94 19.53
C TYR A 282 5.89 -3.89 18.82
N GLY A 283 6.35 -2.68 18.48
CA GLY A 283 7.68 -2.47 17.90
C GLY A 283 8.82 -2.90 18.82
N LEU A 284 8.73 -2.60 20.12
CA LEU A 284 9.72 -3.00 21.13
C LEU A 284 9.75 -4.52 21.34
N GLU A 285 8.59 -5.17 21.37
CA GLU A 285 8.46 -6.63 21.46
C GLU A 285 9.04 -7.30 20.21
N MET A 286 8.72 -6.78 19.02
CA MET A 286 9.26 -7.27 17.75
C MET A 286 10.78 -7.05 17.66
N GLN A 287 11.29 -5.91 18.13
CA GLN A 287 12.72 -5.64 18.18
C GLN A 287 13.45 -6.55 19.17
N LYS A 288 12.84 -6.86 20.33
CA LYS A 288 13.38 -7.85 21.27
C LYS A 288 13.44 -9.25 20.64
N ARG A 289 12.50 -9.56 19.75
CA ARG A 289 12.38 -10.86 19.10
C ARG A 289 13.36 -11.05 17.93
N LEU A 290 13.43 -10.08 17.02
CA LEU A 290 14.18 -10.19 15.76
C LEU A 290 15.52 -9.45 15.80
N GLY A 291 15.74 -8.59 16.80
CA GLY A 291 16.94 -7.78 16.93
C GLY A 291 16.82 -6.40 16.27
N LYS A 292 17.74 -5.52 16.66
CA LYS A 292 17.78 -4.11 16.22
C LYS A 292 18.20 -3.92 14.76
N GLU A 293 18.81 -4.94 14.15
CA GLU A 293 19.22 -4.92 12.75
C GLU A 293 18.02 -5.06 11.80
N LEU A 294 17.02 -5.84 12.21
CA LEU A 294 15.83 -6.12 11.42
C LEU A 294 14.67 -5.17 11.74
N VAL A 295 14.63 -4.63 12.96
CA VAL A 295 13.51 -3.82 13.46
C VAL A 295 14.01 -2.46 13.93
N ILE A 296 13.62 -1.42 13.20
CA ILE A 296 13.89 -0.02 13.54
C ILE A 296 12.62 0.62 14.11
N ILE A 297 12.82 1.41 15.16
CA ILE A 297 11.78 2.25 15.76
C ILE A 297 12.13 3.69 15.40
N ASP A 298 11.24 4.34 14.66
CA ASP A 298 11.36 5.74 14.29
C ASP A 298 11.11 6.66 15.49
N ASP A 299 12.11 7.45 15.84
CA ASP A 299 12.07 8.45 16.90
C ASP A 299 11.56 9.82 16.42
N LYS A 300 11.37 10.00 15.12
CA LYS A 300 10.90 11.24 14.48
C LYS A 300 9.39 11.44 14.59
N LYS A 301 8.69 10.58 15.35
CA LYS A 301 7.24 10.62 15.59
C LYS A 301 6.42 10.60 14.31
N CYS A 302 6.85 9.83 13.30
CA CYS A 302 6.08 9.66 12.09
C CYS A 302 4.67 9.13 12.41
N GLU A 303 3.67 9.77 11.82
CA GLU A 303 2.29 9.29 11.85
C GLU A 303 2.16 7.97 11.07
N HIS A 304 1.18 7.15 11.45
CA HIS A 304 0.87 5.91 10.72
C HIS A 304 0.64 6.18 9.23
N ALA A 305 -0.15 7.22 8.91
CA ALA A 305 -0.33 7.69 7.54
C ALA A 305 0.86 8.55 7.07
N PHE A 306 2.07 7.99 7.14
CA PHE A 306 3.32 8.71 6.86
C PHE A 306 3.34 9.35 5.47
N VAL A 307 2.62 8.78 4.50
CA VAL A 307 2.49 9.30 3.13
C VAL A 307 1.89 10.72 3.06
N LEU A 308 1.21 11.18 4.11
CA LEU A 308 0.62 12.52 4.15
C LEU A 308 1.66 13.61 4.45
N ASN A 309 2.54 13.38 5.43
CA ASN A 309 3.40 14.42 6.01
C ASN A 309 4.87 13.99 6.21
N HIS A 310 5.15 12.68 6.24
CA HIS A 310 6.44 12.11 6.64
C HIS A 310 7.07 11.22 5.55
N GLY A 311 6.61 11.35 4.30
CA GLY A 311 7.06 10.53 3.17
C GLY A 311 8.56 10.56 2.95
N GLU A 312 9.20 11.73 3.08
CA GLU A 312 10.64 11.87 2.90
C GLU A 312 11.47 11.15 3.97
N VAL A 313 11.04 11.25 5.23
CA VAL A 313 11.70 10.59 6.36
C VAL A 313 11.72 9.08 6.15
N VAL A 314 10.56 8.51 5.81
CA VAL A 314 10.42 7.07 5.58
C VAL A 314 11.15 6.64 4.31
N ALA A 315 11.13 7.47 3.25
CA ALA A 315 11.86 7.18 2.01
C ALA A 315 13.38 7.11 2.22
N ASN A 316 13.94 7.91 3.15
CA ASN A 316 15.36 7.83 3.49
C ASN A 316 15.72 6.46 4.11
N GLU A 317 14.94 5.98 5.07
CA GLU A 317 15.18 4.68 5.70
C GLU A 317 14.99 3.53 4.70
N VAL A 318 13.96 3.61 3.86
CA VAL A 318 13.70 2.62 2.81
C VAL A 318 14.84 2.59 1.80
N ALA A 319 15.31 3.75 1.32
CA ALA A 319 16.42 3.82 0.38
C ALA A 319 17.70 3.22 0.98
N LYS A 320 18.00 3.50 2.26
CA LYS A 320 19.13 2.90 2.98
C LYS A 320 19.04 1.37 2.98
N TRP A 321 17.89 0.81 3.35
CA TRP A 321 17.69 -0.65 3.35
C TRP A 321 17.76 -1.26 1.95
N ILE A 322 17.33 -0.55 0.91
CA ILE A 322 17.49 -1.02 -0.48
C ILE A 322 18.98 -1.05 -0.85
N THR A 323 19.74 0.00 -0.53
CA THR A 323 21.18 0.10 -0.82
C THR A 323 22.01 -0.98 -0.11
N GLU A 324 21.64 -1.36 1.11
CA GLU A 324 22.29 -2.46 1.84
C GLU A 324 22.23 -3.82 1.11
N CYS A 325 21.33 -4.01 0.15
CA CYS A 325 21.31 -5.23 -0.67
C CYS A 325 22.46 -5.29 -1.70
N TYR A 326 23.08 -4.15 -1.99
CA TYR A 326 24.01 -3.96 -3.11
C TYR A 326 25.39 -3.46 -2.68
N SER A 327 25.59 -3.33 -1.37
CA SER A 327 26.86 -2.91 -0.74
C SER A 327 27.67 -4.14 -0.33
#